data_AF-A0A7Y2HKE4-F1
#
_entry.id   AF-A0A7Y2HKE4-F1
#
_cell.length_a   1.000
_cell.length_b   1.000
_cell.length_c   1.000
_cell.angle_alpha   90.00
_cell.angle_beta   90.00
_cell.angle_gamma   90.00
#
_symmetry.space_group_name_H-M   'P 1'
#
loop_
_entity.id
_entity.type
_entity.pdbx_description
1 polymer ?
#
loop_
_entity_poly.entity_id
_entity_poly.type
_entity_poly.pdbx_seq_one_letter_code
_entity_poly.pdbx_strand_id
1 'polypeptide(L)'
;MISTVGLTGQQHFEFEVTDTDGNTQNLYQDYLNDGKTVVIKLFFVACPPCNSIAKDFQAKYVEWGEGQHDVQFMEVTTSSGDNNADVIGYKNKHGITFPSISQDGGAGDVSGQYKSGFFGTYWGTPSFAIIAPDGSTDYGPGSLSSLDDAIAATGAQKPGEEVQNTIVNLNLSWTKDQPGDINDLEVMLQSADGGPQYDIMTISEGTLSFEYPSDLIPELIDPILTIEYNGSSDVTRGVSASDITVLRKHVLDLDPFQSDEKLMASDVNGDGKVSSIDIITLRKVILGFDLLFPNSVKSYTPDQNNIPVMQDPGAEIDINVKMIKMGDLN
;
A
#
# COMPACT_ATOMS: atom_id res chain seq x y z
N MET A 1 21.03 5.84 4.73
CA MET A 1 20.71 7.12 4.06
C MET A 1 19.52 6.83 3.17
N ILE A 2 18.31 7.15 3.65
CA ILE A 2 17.09 7.00 2.87
C ILE A 2 17.15 8.10 1.82
N SER A 3 17.34 7.71 0.57
CA SER A 3 17.22 8.61 -0.56
C SER A 3 15.73 8.73 -0.85
N THR A 4 15.08 9.73 -0.26
CA THR A 4 13.78 10.19 -0.71
C THR A 4 13.90 10.49 -2.19
N VAL A 5 13.12 9.79 -3.02
CA VAL A 5 12.90 10.18 -4.40
C VAL A 5 12.13 11.49 -4.32
N GLY A 6 12.87 12.61 -4.34
CA GLY A 6 12.27 13.93 -4.40
C GLY A 6 11.45 14.04 -5.67
N LEU A 7 10.17 14.38 -5.53
CA LEU A 7 9.37 14.88 -6.62
C LEU A 7 10.17 15.98 -7.33
N THR A 8 10.40 15.81 -8.63
CA THR A 8 11.14 16.77 -9.47
C THR A 8 10.30 18.03 -9.75
N GLY A 9 9.82 18.69 -8.70
CA GLY A 9 9.08 19.95 -8.77
C GLY A 9 10.01 21.15 -8.60
N GLN A 10 9.71 22.26 -9.28
CA GLN A 10 10.38 23.52 -9.00
C GLN A 10 9.87 24.11 -7.69
N GLN A 11 10.75 24.74 -6.92
CA GLN A 11 10.43 25.32 -5.61
C GLN A 11 9.55 26.57 -5.76
N HIS A 12 8.50 26.68 -4.94
CA HIS A 12 7.61 27.83 -4.95
C HIS A 12 8.23 29.04 -4.26
N PHE A 13 8.04 30.24 -4.81
CA PHE A 13 8.45 31.47 -4.12
C PHE A 13 7.47 31.82 -3.00
N GLU A 14 7.96 32.42 -1.92
CA GLU A 14 7.10 32.99 -0.88
C GLU A 14 6.14 34.03 -1.47
N PHE A 15 4.93 34.07 -0.92
CA PHE A 15 3.99 35.15 -1.17
C PHE A 15 3.27 35.54 0.12
N GLU A 16 3.01 36.83 0.24
CA GLU A 16 2.14 37.39 1.27
C GLU A 16 1.02 38.13 0.53
N VAL A 17 -0.20 37.57 0.57
CA VAL A 17 -1.37 38.12 -0.12
C VAL A 17 -2.52 38.28 0.85
N THR A 18 -3.49 39.13 0.52
CA THR A 18 -4.70 39.30 1.32
C THR A 18 -5.90 38.74 0.57
N ASP A 19 -6.65 37.85 1.20
CA ASP A 19 -7.88 37.34 0.60
C ASP A 19 -9.02 38.37 0.62
N THR A 20 -10.09 38.06 -0.08
CA THR A 20 -11.30 38.89 -0.14
C THR A 20 -12.08 39.01 1.16
N ASP A 21 -11.79 38.17 2.16
CA ASP A 21 -12.40 38.25 3.50
C ASP A 21 -11.53 39.11 4.46
N GLY A 22 -10.36 39.57 3.99
CA GLY A 22 -9.44 40.46 4.70
C GLY A 22 -8.34 39.75 5.48
N ASN A 23 -8.16 38.44 5.30
CA ASN A 23 -7.10 37.69 5.98
C ASN A 23 -5.82 37.68 5.14
N THR A 24 -4.69 37.94 5.79
CA THR A 24 -3.37 37.75 5.19
C THR A 24 -3.05 36.27 5.08
N GLN A 25 -2.45 35.86 3.96
CA GLN A 25 -2.11 34.51 3.59
C GLN A 25 -0.61 34.46 3.25
N ASN A 26 0.18 33.78 4.08
CA ASN A 26 1.62 33.56 3.88
C ASN A 26 1.85 32.09 3.51
N LEU A 27 2.47 31.81 2.36
CA LEU A 27 2.58 30.45 1.85
C LEU A 27 3.30 29.52 2.84
N TYR A 28 4.52 29.87 3.24
CA TYR A 28 5.30 28.97 4.09
C TYR A 28 4.85 29.06 5.54
N GLN A 29 4.71 30.28 6.06
CA GLN A 29 4.41 30.48 7.48
C GLN A 29 3.05 29.90 7.88
N ASP A 30 2.02 30.09 7.08
CA ASP A 30 0.65 29.69 7.47
C ASP A 30 0.30 28.27 7.00
N TYR A 31 1.09 27.67 6.08
CA TYR A 31 0.76 26.38 5.48
C TYR A 31 1.92 25.38 5.42
N LEU A 32 2.95 25.64 4.60
CA LEU A 32 3.93 24.60 4.27
C LEU A 32 4.76 24.18 5.48
N ASN A 33 5.13 25.12 6.36
CA ASN A 33 5.89 24.83 7.58
C ASN A 33 5.10 23.98 8.59
N ASP A 34 3.76 23.99 8.50
CA ASP A 34 2.86 23.17 9.31
C ASP A 34 2.57 21.82 8.64
N GLY A 35 3.29 21.47 7.57
CA GLY A 35 3.14 20.19 6.88
C GLY A 35 1.98 20.15 5.89
N LYS A 36 1.32 21.28 5.60
CA LYS A 36 0.18 21.32 4.68
C LYS A 36 0.62 21.38 3.22
N THR A 37 -0.19 20.77 2.37
CA THR A 37 -0.17 20.95 0.92
C THR A 37 -1.10 22.09 0.52
N VAL A 38 -0.64 22.97 -0.37
CA VAL A 38 -1.44 24.09 -0.88
C VAL A 38 -1.86 23.85 -2.32
N VAL A 39 -3.16 24.00 -2.58
CA VAL A 39 -3.76 23.85 -3.91
C VAL A 39 -4.22 25.20 -4.41
N ILE A 40 -3.60 25.70 -5.48
CA ILE A 40 -3.93 26.98 -6.11
C ILE A 40 -4.70 26.73 -7.41
N LYS A 41 -5.89 27.33 -7.53
CA LYS A 41 -6.60 27.46 -8.81
C LYS A 41 -6.45 28.87 -9.38
N LEU A 42 -5.81 28.98 -10.53
CA LEU A 42 -5.77 30.22 -11.31
C LEU A 42 -7.09 30.40 -12.07
N PHE A 43 -7.72 31.58 -11.93
CA PHE A 43 -9.01 31.87 -12.56
C PHE A 43 -9.14 33.34 -12.96
N PHE A 44 -10.30 33.74 -13.49
CA PHE A 44 -10.77 35.13 -13.47
C PHE A 44 -12.32 35.12 -13.45
N VAL A 45 -12.95 36.19 -12.98
CA VAL A 45 -14.38 36.22 -12.65
C VAL A 45 -15.27 35.86 -13.85
N ALA A 46 -14.94 36.37 -15.04
CA ALA A 46 -15.70 36.15 -16.27
C ALA A 46 -15.32 34.84 -17.02
N CYS A 47 -14.39 34.03 -16.50
CA CYS A 47 -13.89 32.83 -17.16
C CYS A 47 -14.99 31.75 -17.27
N PRO A 48 -15.48 31.40 -18.48
CA PRO A 48 -16.56 30.42 -18.62
C PRO A 48 -16.23 29.03 -18.05
N PRO A 49 -15.06 28.41 -18.36
CA PRO A 49 -14.74 27.10 -17.79
C PRO A 49 -14.52 27.17 -16.28
N CYS A 50 -13.95 28.25 -15.75
CA CYS A 50 -13.79 28.44 -14.30
C CYS A 50 -15.13 28.50 -13.58
N ASN A 51 -16.10 29.24 -14.13
CA ASN A 51 -17.48 29.28 -13.62
C ASN A 51 -18.15 27.91 -13.67
N SER A 52 -17.85 27.10 -14.69
CA SER A 52 -18.43 25.76 -14.85
C SER A 52 -17.97 24.80 -13.75
N ILE A 53 -16.71 24.89 -13.32
CA ILE A 53 -16.11 23.95 -12.35
C ILE A 53 -16.08 24.48 -10.90
N ALA A 54 -16.58 25.70 -10.67
CA ALA A 54 -16.40 26.40 -9.39
C ALA A 54 -16.97 25.60 -8.20
N LYS A 55 -18.16 25.02 -8.36
CA LYS A 55 -18.81 24.21 -7.33
C LYS A 55 -18.13 22.87 -7.12
N ASP A 56 -17.60 22.26 -8.17
CA ASP A 56 -16.89 20.98 -8.07
C ASP A 56 -15.54 21.17 -7.35
N PHE A 57 -14.84 22.28 -7.61
CA PHE A 57 -13.63 22.63 -6.88
C PHE A 57 -13.93 22.97 -5.41
N GLN A 58 -15.06 23.62 -5.11
CA GLN A 58 -15.53 23.80 -3.74
C GLN A 58 -15.85 22.46 -3.06
N ALA A 59 -16.48 21.52 -3.76
CA ALA A 59 -16.72 20.19 -3.22
C ALA A 59 -15.39 19.49 -2.87
N LYS A 60 -14.35 19.63 -3.70
CA LYS A 60 -13.00 19.12 -3.39
C LYS A 60 -12.42 19.74 -2.12
N TYR A 61 -12.56 21.04 -1.92
CA TYR A 61 -12.12 21.68 -0.67
C TYR A 61 -12.83 21.09 0.56
N VAL A 62 -14.14 20.81 0.46
CA VAL A 62 -14.89 20.15 1.54
C VAL A 62 -14.42 18.72 1.76
N GLU A 63 -14.23 17.96 0.69
CA GLU A 63 -13.72 16.58 0.73
C GLU A 63 -12.32 16.48 1.38
N TRP A 64 -11.48 17.49 1.20
CA TRP A 64 -10.14 17.57 1.81
C TRP A 64 -10.13 18.27 3.18
N GLY A 65 -11.31 18.46 3.78
CA GLY A 65 -11.43 18.86 5.19
C GLY A 65 -11.36 20.36 5.43
N GLU A 66 -11.71 21.17 4.43
CA GLU A 66 -11.93 22.61 4.57
C GLU A 66 -10.73 23.35 5.20
N GLY A 67 -9.50 22.96 4.84
CA GLY A 67 -8.28 23.60 5.35
C GLY A 67 -7.91 23.19 6.78
N GLN A 68 -8.72 22.35 7.44
CA GLN A 68 -8.50 21.92 8.83
C GLN A 68 -7.54 20.72 8.95
N HIS A 69 -7.25 20.03 7.84
CA HIS A 69 -6.37 18.86 7.77
C HIS A 69 -5.15 19.16 6.89
N ASP A 70 -4.67 18.20 6.12
CA ASP A 70 -3.38 18.29 5.42
C ASP A 70 -3.38 19.24 4.21
N VAL A 71 -4.54 19.76 3.78
CA VAL A 71 -4.64 20.49 2.52
C VAL A 71 -5.38 21.82 2.66
N GLN A 72 -4.79 22.89 2.14
CA GLN A 72 -5.43 24.19 1.99
C GLN A 72 -5.67 24.50 0.50
N PHE A 73 -6.91 24.86 0.17
CA PHE A 73 -7.27 25.33 -1.18
C PHE A 73 -7.28 26.86 -1.22
N MET A 74 -6.93 27.44 -2.37
CA MET A 74 -7.15 28.86 -2.66
C MET A 74 -7.36 29.10 -4.15
N GLU A 75 -7.97 30.23 -4.50
CA GLU A 75 -8.03 30.69 -5.89
C GLU A 75 -7.45 32.08 -6.07
N VAL A 76 -6.72 32.28 -7.15
CA VAL A 76 -5.98 33.52 -7.42
C VAL A 76 -6.39 34.03 -8.79
N THR A 77 -6.89 35.27 -8.84
CA THR A 77 -7.28 35.84 -10.12
C THR A 77 -6.07 36.19 -10.99
N THR A 78 -6.20 35.90 -12.27
CA THR A 78 -5.24 36.22 -13.32
C THR A 78 -5.62 37.50 -14.06
N SER A 79 -6.81 38.05 -13.85
CA SER A 79 -7.28 39.27 -14.52
C SER A 79 -6.91 40.49 -13.68
N SER A 80 -6.22 41.46 -14.28
CA SER A 80 -5.87 42.73 -13.62
C SER A 80 -7.09 43.62 -13.33
N GLY A 81 -8.26 43.29 -13.87
CA GLY A 81 -9.52 44.01 -13.64
C GLY A 81 -10.35 43.47 -12.49
N ASP A 82 -10.02 42.28 -11.95
CA ASP A 82 -10.80 41.61 -10.91
C ASP A 82 -10.40 42.15 -9.53
N ASN A 83 -11.17 43.13 -9.04
CA ASN A 83 -11.00 43.70 -7.70
C ASN A 83 -11.72 42.85 -6.63
N ASN A 84 -11.65 43.27 -5.37
CA ASN A 84 -12.31 42.55 -4.26
C ASN A 84 -13.82 42.38 -4.47
N ALA A 85 -14.53 43.41 -4.93
CA ALA A 85 -15.98 43.34 -5.13
C ALA A 85 -16.35 42.30 -6.21
N ASP A 86 -15.58 42.23 -7.29
CA ASP A 86 -15.80 41.27 -8.38
C ASP A 86 -15.57 39.83 -7.92
N VAL A 87 -14.47 39.58 -7.20
CA VAL A 87 -14.13 38.24 -6.69
C VAL A 87 -15.09 37.81 -5.58
N ILE A 88 -15.50 38.72 -4.67
CA ILE A 88 -16.57 38.44 -3.69
C ILE A 88 -17.89 38.08 -4.39
N GLY A 89 -18.25 38.80 -5.45
CA GLY A 89 -19.42 38.48 -6.27
C GLY A 89 -19.34 37.07 -6.87
N TYR A 90 -18.16 36.67 -7.36
CA TYR A 90 -17.90 35.32 -7.86
C TYR A 90 -18.01 34.26 -6.76
N LYS A 91 -17.40 34.49 -5.59
CA LYS A 91 -17.50 33.56 -4.43
C LYS A 91 -18.95 33.33 -4.03
N ASN A 92 -19.70 34.42 -3.85
CA ASN A 92 -21.10 34.37 -3.44
C ASN A 92 -21.98 33.64 -4.47
N LYS A 93 -21.74 33.86 -5.76
CA LYS A 93 -22.47 33.18 -6.85
C LYS A 93 -22.29 31.67 -6.80
N HIS A 94 -21.09 31.19 -6.45
CA HIS A 94 -20.73 29.77 -6.51
C HIS A 94 -20.70 29.07 -5.15
N GLY A 95 -20.82 29.82 -4.05
CA GLY A 95 -20.75 29.28 -2.69
C GLY A 95 -19.33 28.88 -2.29
N ILE A 96 -18.32 29.65 -2.72
CA ILE A 96 -16.91 29.39 -2.42
C ILE A 96 -16.58 29.87 -1.00
N THR A 97 -15.99 28.98 -0.20
CA THR A 97 -15.63 29.24 1.21
C THR A 97 -14.13 29.29 1.48
N PHE A 98 -13.30 28.81 0.57
CA PHE A 98 -11.85 28.92 0.69
C PHE A 98 -11.34 30.34 0.32
N PRO A 99 -10.10 30.70 0.70
CA PRO A 99 -9.49 31.99 0.34
C PRO A 99 -9.50 32.25 -1.18
N SER A 100 -10.06 33.39 -1.57
CA SER A 100 -9.98 33.89 -2.95
C SER A 100 -9.27 35.23 -2.97
N ILE A 101 -8.20 35.32 -3.77
CA ILE A 101 -7.29 36.45 -3.81
C ILE A 101 -7.57 37.24 -5.09
N SER A 102 -7.95 38.51 -4.90
CA SER A 102 -8.20 39.46 -5.99
C SER A 102 -6.93 40.26 -6.32
N GLN A 103 -7.00 41.13 -7.33
CA GLN A 103 -5.90 42.05 -7.62
C GLN A 103 -5.62 43.04 -6.49
N ASP A 104 -6.65 43.50 -5.77
CA ASP A 104 -6.48 44.37 -4.60
C ASP A 104 -5.71 43.66 -3.48
N GLY A 105 -5.82 42.34 -3.43
CA GLY A 105 -5.17 41.46 -2.47
C GLY A 105 -3.78 40.98 -2.86
N GLY A 106 -3.22 41.45 -3.99
CA GLY A 106 -1.89 41.04 -4.45
C GLY A 106 -1.86 39.81 -5.36
N ALA A 107 -2.99 39.40 -5.96
CA ALA A 107 -3.03 38.25 -6.88
C ALA A 107 -2.03 38.32 -8.05
N GLY A 108 -1.58 39.52 -8.43
CA GLY A 108 -0.56 39.73 -9.46
C GLY A 108 0.77 39.06 -9.13
N ASP A 109 1.19 39.08 -7.86
CA ASP A 109 2.49 38.55 -7.42
C ASP A 109 2.52 37.02 -7.46
N VAL A 110 1.39 36.38 -7.21
CA VAL A 110 1.24 34.91 -7.29
C VAL A 110 0.98 34.48 -8.74
N SER A 111 -0.05 35.04 -9.38
CA SER A 111 -0.41 34.66 -10.76
C SER A 111 0.68 34.98 -11.79
N GLY A 112 1.51 36.00 -11.53
CA GLY A 112 2.64 36.37 -12.36
C GLY A 112 3.72 35.28 -12.44
N GLN A 113 3.94 34.54 -11.34
CA GLN A 113 4.95 33.48 -11.30
C GLN A 113 4.60 32.36 -12.28
N TYR A 114 3.33 31.92 -12.31
CA TYR A 114 2.87 30.92 -13.26
C TYR A 114 2.85 31.43 -14.71
N LYS A 115 2.43 32.68 -14.93
CA LYS A 115 2.40 33.28 -16.28
C LYS A 115 3.79 33.53 -16.86
N SER A 116 4.81 33.63 -16.02
CA SER A 116 6.20 33.80 -16.47
C SER A 116 6.75 32.57 -17.19
N GLY A 117 6.11 31.41 -17.02
CA GLY A 117 6.58 30.14 -17.56
C GLY A 117 7.57 29.41 -16.65
N PHE A 118 7.87 29.94 -15.45
CA PHE A 118 8.80 29.35 -14.48
C PHE A 118 8.44 27.88 -14.19
N PHE A 119 7.24 27.64 -13.65
CA PHE A 119 6.72 26.31 -13.34
C PHE A 119 6.26 25.48 -14.57
N GLY A 120 6.43 26.00 -15.78
CA GLY A 120 5.96 25.38 -17.02
C GLY A 120 5.05 26.28 -17.85
N THR A 121 4.65 25.81 -19.03
CA THR A 121 3.87 26.60 -19.98
C THR A 121 2.50 26.98 -19.41
N TYR A 122 2.18 28.27 -19.44
CA TYR A 122 0.86 28.78 -19.05
C TYR A 122 -0.15 28.61 -20.19
N TRP A 123 -1.14 27.75 -20.00
CA TRP A 123 -2.16 27.43 -21.01
C TRP A 123 -3.48 28.21 -20.85
N GLY A 124 -3.60 29.04 -19.83
CA GLY A 124 -4.81 29.81 -19.51
C GLY A 124 -5.47 29.35 -18.21
N THR A 125 -6.76 29.65 -18.06
CA THR A 125 -7.55 29.32 -16.86
C THR A 125 -8.77 28.45 -17.20
N PRO A 126 -9.19 27.53 -16.31
CA PRO A 126 -8.56 27.24 -15.03
C PRO A 126 -7.23 26.48 -15.21
N SER A 127 -6.26 26.79 -14.36
CA SER A 127 -5.02 26.02 -14.20
C SER A 127 -4.79 25.77 -12.71
N PHE A 128 -4.16 24.64 -12.38
CA PHE A 128 -3.96 24.20 -11.01
C PHE A 128 -2.47 24.06 -10.70
N ALA A 129 -2.10 24.44 -9.48
CA ALA A 129 -0.79 24.17 -8.91
C ALA A 129 -0.96 23.48 -7.56
N ILE A 130 -0.16 22.46 -7.29
CA ILE A 130 -0.11 21.72 -6.05
C ILE A 130 1.29 21.94 -5.48
N ILE A 131 1.35 22.51 -4.28
CA ILE A 131 2.60 22.86 -3.60
C ILE A 131 2.70 21.95 -2.39
N ALA A 132 3.68 21.04 -2.40
CA ALA A 132 3.95 20.13 -1.30
C ALA A 132 4.59 20.87 -0.10
N PRO A 133 4.61 20.27 1.10
CA PRO A 133 5.16 20.91 2.30
C PRO A 133 6.64 21.29 2.19
N ASP A 134 7.39 20.60 1.33
CA ASP A 134 8.79 20.92 1.05
C ASP A 134 8.98 22.07 0.03
N GLY A 135 7.90 22.70 -0.41
CA GLY A 135 7.87 23.78 -1.38
C GLY A 135 7.92 23.34 -2.85
N SER A 136 8.06 22.04 -3.14
CA SER A 136 8.02 21.55 -4.52
C SER A 136 6.64 21.76 -5.13
N THR A 137 6.61 22.31 -6.34
CA THR A 137 5.37 22.65 -7.06
C THR A 137 5.17 21.73 -8.26
N ASP A 138 4.03 21.04 -8.28
CA ASP A 138 3.46 20.41 -9.47
C ASP A 138 2.45 21.36 -10.12
N TYR A 139 2.75 21.84 -11.33
CA TYR A 139 1.91 22.76 -12.08
C TYR A 139 1.36 22.09 -13.33
N GLY A 140 0.02 22.02 -13.41
CA GLY A 140 -0.69 21.53 -14.58
C GLY A 140 -1.10 20.05 -14.58
N PRO A 141 -1.73 19.52 -13.52
CA PRO A 141 -2.34 18.18 -13.56
C PRO A 141 -3.46 18.06 -14.63
N GLY A 142 -3.83 19.15 -15.31
CA GLY A 142 -4.63 19.15 -16.53
C GLY A 142 -6.16 19.11 -16.32
N SER A 143 -6.65 18.66 -15.17
CA SER A 143 -8.08 18.58 -14.87
C SER A 143 -8.38 18.50 -13.36
N LEU A 144 -9.65 18.63 -12.96
CA LEU A 144 -10.07 18.37 -11.58
C LEU A 144 -9.97 16.89 -11.18
N SER A 145 -10.08 15.95 -12.13
CA SER A 145 -10.08 14.51 -11.81
C SER A 145 -8.70 13.99 -11.42
N SER A 146 -7.63 14.64 -11.86
CA SER A 146 -6.25 14.32 -11.50
C SER A 146 -5.76 15.06 -10.25
N LEU A 147 -6.62 15.88 -9.64
CA LEU A 147 -6.25 16.73 -8.52
C LEU A 147 -6.01 15.92 -7.24
N ASP A 148 -6.83 14.90 -6.98
CA ASP A 148 -6.70 14.07 -5.77
C ASP A 148 -5.38 13.28 -5.79
N ASP A 149 -5.03 12.66 -6.92
CA ASP A 149 -3.76 11.94 -7.07
C ASP A 149 -2.54 12.87 -6.89
N ALA A 150 -2.60 14.08 -7.46
CA ALA A 150 -1.53 15.08 -7.33
C ALA A 150 -1.38 15.56 -5.89
N ILE A 151 -2.49 15.74 -5.15
CA ILE A 151 -2.47 16.08 -3.73
C ILE A 151 -1.93 14.89 -2.93
N ALA A 152 -2.40 13.67 -3.14
CA ALA A 152 -1.93 12.49 -2.42
C ALA A 152 -0.42 12.23 -2.64
N ALA A 153 0.09 12.52 -3.84
CA ALA A 153 1.53 12.42 -4.14
C ALA A 153 2.41 13.32 -3.27
N THR A 154 1.85 14.40 -2.68
CA THR A 154 2.58 15.25 -1.72
C THR A 154 2.70 14.63 -0.32
N GLY A 155 2.05 13.50 -0.07
CA GLY A 155 1.94 12.86 1.24
C GLY A 155 0.75 13.31 2.08
N ALA A 156 -0.11 14.20 1.55
CA ALA A 156 -1.32 14.63 2.24
C ALA A 156 -2.36 13.52 2.33
N GLN A 157 -3.00 13.37 3.50
CA GLN A 157 -4.03 12.38 3.77
C GLN A 157 -5.42 13.02 3.81
N LYS A 158 -6.41 12.33 3.23
CA LYS A 158 -7.77 12.85 3.16
C LYS A 158 -8.49 12.64 4.49
N PRO A 159 -9.21 13.64 5.03
CA PRO A 159 -9.94 13.46 6.27
C PRO A 159 -11.02 12.39 6.14
N GLY A 160 -11.08 11.48 7.12
CA GLY A 160 -12.02 10.36 7.11
C GLY A 160 -11.52 9.13 6.34
N GLU A 161 -10.33 9.19 5.72
CA GLU A 161 -9.51 7.99 5.52
C GLU A 161 -8.88 7.62 6.87
N GLU A 162 -9.69 7.04 7.77
CA GLU A 162 -9.06 6.13 8.72
C GLU A 162 -8.38 5.06 7.88
N VAL A 163 -7.10 4.79 8.15
CA VAL A 163 -6.43 3.61 7.60
C VAL A 163 -7.20 2.43 8.16
N GLN A 164 -8.28 2.02 7.48
CA GLN A 164 -9.01 0.84 7.90
C GLN A 164 -8.08 -0.31 7.55
N ASN A 165 -7.57 -0.91 8.62
CA ASN A 165 -6.82 -2.12 8.54
C ASN A 165 -7.68 -3.24 7.93
N THR A 166 -7.00 -4.18 7.31
CA THR A 166 -7.54 -5.47 6.96
C THR A 166 -7.16 -6.42 8.09
N ILE A 167 -8.12 -7.15 8.62
CA ILE A 167 -7.83 -8.23 9.57
C ILE A 167 -7.53 -9.48 8.74
N VAL A 168 -6.31 -10.01 8.87
CA VAL A 168 -5.88 -11.21 8.17
C VAL A 168 -5.88 -12.38 9.14
N ASN A 169 -6.67 -13.41 8.85
CA ASN A 169 -6.77 -14.64 9.63
C ASN A 169 -6.13 -15.79 8.85
N LEU A 170 -5.02 -16.33 9.35
CA LEU A 170 -4.38 -17.52 8.81
C LEU A 170 -4.92 -18.78 9.51
N ASN A 171 -5.71 -19.54 8.77
CA ASN A 171 -6.31 -20.78 9.21
C ASN A 171 -5.48 -21.98 8.74
N LEU A 172 -4.73 -22.60 9.65
CA LEU A 172 -3.91 -23.78 9.36
C LEU A 172 -4.67 -25.08 9.61
N SER A 173 -4.68 -25.93 8.59
CA SER A 173 -5.11 -27.34 8.70
C SER A 173 -3.93 -28.26 8.44
N TRP A 174 -3.98 -29.49 8.97
CA TRP A 174 -2.88 -30.46 8.85
C TRP A 174 -3.41 -31.73 8.18
N THR A 175 -2.68 -32.28 7.21
CA THR A 175 -3.10 -33.52 6.52
C THR A 175 -3.10 -34.74 7.45
N LYS A 176 -2.30 -34.67 8.52
CA LYS A 176 -2.02 -35.72 9.50
C LYS A 176 -1.86 -35.11 10.89
N ASP A 177 -1.19 -35.81 11.80
CA ASP A 177 -0.92 -35.33 13.16
C ASP A 177 -0.29 -33.92 13.14
N GLN A 178 -0.66 -33.10 14.12
CA GLN A 178 -0.06 -31.78 14.30
C GLN A 178 1.43 -31.89 14.68
N PRO A 179 2.23 -30.84 14.42
CA PRO A 179 3.58 -30.73 14.94
C PRO A 179 3.58 -30.77 16.47
N GLY A 180 4.75 -31.08 17.03
CA GLY A 180 4.91 -31.29 18.47
C GLY A 180 5.00 -29.96 19.20
N ASP A 181 5.51 -28.96 18.48
CA ASP A 181 5.59 -27.57 18.91
C ASP A 181 5.18 -26.66 17.74
N ILE A 182 4.14 -25.85 17.94
CA ILE A 182 3.69 -24.88 16.93
C ILE A 182 4.65 -23.68 16.84
N ASN A 183 5.50 -23.47 17.84
CA ASN A 183 6.48 -22.37 17.84
C ASN A 183 7.61 -22.58 16.82
N ASP A 184 7.74 -23.80 16.28
CA ASP A 184 8.62 -24.09 15.15
C ASP A 184 8.05 -23.57 13.82
N LEU A 185 6.82 -23.03 13.81
CA LEU A 185 6.22 -22.36 12.67
C LEU A 185 6.71 -20.90 12.59
N GLU A 186 7.21 -20.54 11.42
CA GLU A 186 7.59 -19.18 11.05
C GLU A 186 6.59 -18.66 10.01
N VAL A 187 5.98 -17.51 10.28
CA VAL A 187 5.03 -16.85 9.37
C VAL A 187 5.52 -15.43 9.13
N MET A 188 5.91 -15.13 7.89
CA MET A 188 6.48 -13.84 7.53
C MET A 188 5.56 -13.12 6.55
N LEU A 189 5.32 -11.83 6.79
CA LEU A 189 4.77 -10.92 5.78
C LEU A 189 5.91 -10.07 5.21
N GLN A 190 6.03 -10.04 3.89
CA GLN A 190 7.14 -9.35 3.23
C GLN A 190 6.70 -8.68 1.93
N SER A 191 7.43 -7.65 1.55
CA SER A 191 7.30 -7.02 0.23
C SER A 191 7.86 -7.96 -0.85
N ALA A 192 7.12 -8.21 -1.94
CA ALA A 192 7.55 -9.15 -2.97
C ALA A 192 8.84 -8.73 -3.72
N ASP A 193 9.17 -7.44 -3.68
CA ASP A 193 10.37 -6.85 -4.28
C ASP A 193 11.66 -7.05 -3.46
N GLY A 194 11.60 -7.78 -2.34
CA GLY A 194 12.73 -7.99 -1.44
C GLY A 194 12.94 -6.86 -0.43
N GLY A 195 11.91 -6.04 -0.19
CA GLY A 195 11.83 -5.06 0.87
C GLY A 195 11.79 -5.67 2.29
N PRO A 196 11.28 -4.93 3.29
CA PRO A 196 11.26 -5.39 4.68
C PRO A 196 10.36 -6.62 4.86
N GLN A 197 10.69 -7.42 5.88
CA GLN A 197 9.95 -8.61 6.30
C GLN A 197 9.58 -8.49 7.78
N TYR A 198 8.39 -8.99 8.12
CA TYR A 198 7.79 -8.88 9.46
C TYR A 198 7.37 -10.27 9.93
N ASP A 199 7.87 -10.68 11.09
CA ASP A 199 7.50 -11.94 11.73
C ASP A 199 6.14 -11.78 12.42
N ILE A 200 5.12 -12.38 11.80
CA ILE A 200 3.74 -12.29 12.25
C ILE A 200 3.57 -13.00 13.58
N MET A 201 4.20 -14.17 13.78
CA MET A 201 4.08 -14.92 15.04
C MET A 201 4.60 -14.11 16.22
N THR A 202 5.69 -13.36 16.03
CA THR A 202 6.20 -12.46 17.06
C THR A 202 5.27 -11.26 17.29
N ILE A 203 4.79 -10.63 16.21
CA ILE A 203 3.95 -9.41 16.29
C ILE A 203 2.59 -9.69 16.93
N SER A 204 1.98 -10.84 16.61
CA SER A 204 0.65 -11.25 17.04
C SER A 204 0.65 -12.02 18.38
N GLU A 205 1.78 -12.04 19.08
CA GLU A 205 1.99 -12.80 20.33
C GLU A 205 1.66 -14.31 20.20
N GLY A 206 2.01 -14.89 19.05
CA GLY A 206 1.83 -16.31 18.74
C GLY A 206 0.45 -16.66 18.19
N THR A 207 -0.37 -15.67 17.85
CA THR A 207 -1.67 -15.90 17.20
C THR A 207 -1.55 -15.87 15.67
N LEU A 208 -2.53 -16.41 14.96
CA LEU A 208 -2.56 -16.40 13.49
C LEU A 208 -3.53 -15.35 12.93
N SER A 209 -3.79 -14.29 13.69
CA SER A 209 -4.64 -13.17 13.31
C SER A 209 -3.89 -11.87 13.54
N PHE A 210 -3.85 -10.99 12.53
CA PHE A 210 -3.14 -9.72 12.61
C PHE A 210 -3.78 -8.64 11.72
N GLU A 211 -3.51 -7.38 12.05
CA GLU A 211 -4.00 -6.21 11.31
C GLU A 211 -2.94 -5.72 10.31
N TYR A 212 -3.37 -5.43 9.08
CA TYR A 212 -2.50 -4.95 8.02
C TYR A 212 -3.19 -3.91 7.10
N PRO A 213 -2.58 -2.76 6.81
CA PRO A 213 -1.41 -2.20 7.51
C PRO A 213 -1.73 -1.83 8.96
N SER A 214 -0.71 -1.65 9.78
CA SER A 214 -0.79 -1.25 11.20
C SER A 214 0.45 -0.44 11.61
N ASP A 215 0.46 0.09 12.84
CA ASP A 215 1.61 0.84 13.38
C ASP A 215 2.93 0.02 13.38
N LEU A 216 2.83 -1.31 13.47
CA LEU A 216 3.98 -2.22 13.47
C LEU A 216 4.31 -2.77 12.09
N ILE A 217 3.33 -2.77 11.18
CA ILE A 217 3.44 -3.28 9.82
C ILE A 217 2.99 -2.19 8.84
N PRO A 218 3.91 -1.35 8.33
CA PRO A 218 3.56 -0.34 7.36
C PRO A 218 3.03 -0.97 6.07
N GLU A 219 2.39 -0.17 5.22
CA GLU A 219 1.99 -0.60 3.88
C GLU A 219 3.21 -1.09 3.08
N LEU A 220 3.04 -2.20 2.37
CA LEU A 220 4.10 -2.89 1.63
C LEU A 220 3.74 -2.95 0.15
N ILE A 221 4.74 -3.10 -0.71
CA ILE A 221 4.54 -3.23 -2.15
C ILE A 221 4.31 -4.71 -2.46
N ASP A 222 3.15 -5.03 -3.04
CA ASP A 222 2.75 -6.40 -3.38
C ASP A 222 3.04 -7.40 -2.24
N PRO A 223 2.47 -7.21 -1.04
CA PRO A 223 2.75 -8.03 0.13
C PRO A 223 2.44 -9.51 -0.12
N ILE A 224 3.37 -10.38 0.28
CA ILE A 224 3.21 -11.83 0.28
C ILE A 224 3.42 -12.39 1.68
N LEU A 225 2.60 -13.37 2.03
CA LEU A 225 2.73 -14.17 3.24
C LEU A 225 3.52 -15.43 2.92
N THR A 226 4.57 -15.69 3.68
CA THR A 226 5.34 -16.93 3.60
C THR A 226 5.24 -17.73 4.90
N ILE A 227 5.18 -19.05 4.76
CA ILE A 227 5.02 -19.98 5.88
C ILE A 227 6.11 -21.04 5.78
N GLU A 228 6.85 -21.24 6.86
CA GLU A 228 7.88 -22.27 6.98
C GLU A 228 7.78 -22.99 8.31
N TYR A 229 8.06 -24.29 8.32
CA TYR A 229 8.15 -25.07 9.57
C TYR A 229 9.58 -25.53 9.80
N ASN A 230 10.18 -25.11 10.91
CA ASN A 230 11.58 -25.34 11.26
C ASN A 230 11.79 -26.49 12.27
N GLY A 231 10.72 -27.20 12.64
CA GLY A 231 10.75 -28.29 13.61
C GLY A 231 11.38 -29.57 13.05
N SER A 232 12.66 -29.74 13.33
CA SER A 232 13.45 -30.89 12.88
C SER A 232 13.16 -32.20 13.63
N SER A 233 12.60 -32.14 14.85
CA SER A 233 12.28 -33.33 15.64
C SER A 233 11.14 -34.17 15.06
N ASP A 234 10.41 -33.63 14.09
CA ASP A 234 9.14 -34.18 13.63
C ASP A 234 9.24 -34.94 12.31
N VAL A 235 10.45 -35.03 11.75
CA VAL A 235 10.70 -35.68 10.45
C VAL A 235 10.18 -37.12 10.44
N THR A 236 10.40 -37.89 11.51
CA THR A 236 9.95 -39.29 11.64
C THR A 236 8.55 -39.46 12.23
N ARG A 237 7.88 -38.40 12.69
CA ARG A 237 6.54 -38.53 13.30
C ARG A 237 5.53 -38.97 12.25
N GLY A 238 4.76 -40.02 12.53
CA GLY A 238 3.77 -40.58 11.58
C GLY A 238 4.39 -41.36 10.41
N VAL A 239 5.71 -41.29 10.21
CA VAL A 239 6.40 -41.92 9.08
C VAL A 239 6.89 -43.32 9.46
N SER A 240 6.57 -44.31 8.62
CA SER A 240 6.86 -45.71 8.91
C SER A 240 7.12 -46.55 7.65
N ALA A 241 7.40 -47.84 7.85
CA ALA A 241 7.63 -48.77 6.73
C ALA A 241 6.38 -49.00 5.85
N SER A 242 5.17 -48.71 6.34
CA SER A 242 3.97 -48.79 5.49
C SER A 242 3.94 -47.67 4.45
N ASP A 243 4.44 -46.47 4.77
CA ASP A 243 4.55 -45.36 3.81
C ASP A 243 5.46 -45.71 2.64
N ILE A 244 6.58 -46.39 2.91
CA ILE A 244 7.45 -46.95 1.86
C ILE A 244 6.68 -47.92 0.96
N THR A 245 5.77 -48.72 1.51
CA THR A 245 4.99 -49.68 0.73
C THR A 245 4.00 -48.96 -0.18
N VAL A 246 3.33 -47.92 0.32
CA VAL A 246 2.43 -47.05 -0.44
C VAL A 246 3.19 -46.34 -1.57
N LEU A 247 4.32 -45.72 -1.25
CA LEU A 247 5.20 -45.05 -2.22
C LEU A 247 5.68 -45.99 -3.32
N ARG A 248 6.07 -47.21 -2.95
CA ARG A 248 6.54 -48.21 -3.92
C ARG A 248 5.45 -48.64 -4.90
N LYS A 249 4.19 -48.75 -4.45
CA LYS A 249 3.08 -49.07 -5.35
C LYS A 249 2.85 -47.96 -6.37
N HIS A 250 2.97 -46.69 -5.97
CA HIS A 250 2.87 -45.57 -6.88
C HIS A 250 4.01 -45.58 -7.92
N VAL A 251 5.27 -45.73 -7.49
CA VAL A 251 6.44 -45.74 -8.39
C VAL A 251 6.39 -46.90 -9.40
N LEU A 252 5.77 -48.02 -9.04
CA LEU A 252 5.58 -49.19 -9.91
C LEU A 252 4.29 -49.14 -10.75
N ASP A 253 3.54 -48.05 -10.68
CA ASP A 253 2.24 -47.87 -11.37
C ASP A 253 1.19 -48.93 -10.97
N LEU A 254 1.32 -49.49 -9.77
CA LEU A 254 0.37 -50.48 -9.23
C LEU A 254 -0.82 -49.83 -8.52
N ASP A 255 -0.59 -48.68 -7.89
CA ASP A 255 -1.59 -47.86 -7.21
C ASP A 255 -1.17 -46.38 -7.27
N PRO A 256 -1.37 -45.71 -8.42
CA PRO A 256 -0.85 -44.36 -8.62
C PRO A 256 -1.60 -43.32 -7.77
N PHE A 257 -0.86 -42.41 -7.13
CA PHE A 257 -1.44 -41.30 -6.38
C PHE A 257 -2.31 -40.41 -7.28
N GLN A 258 -3.48 -40.05 -6.75
CA GLN A 258 -4.48 -39.22 -7.43
C GLN A 258 -4.62 -37.83 -6.79
N SER A 259 -4.04 -37.63 -5.61
CA SER A 259 -4.12 -36.39 -4.83
C SER A 259 -2.77 -35.69 -4.81
N ASP A 260 -2.76 -34.39 -5.08
CA ASP A 260 -1.57 -33.54 -5.04
C ASP A 260 -0.88 -33.60 -3.67
N GLU A 261 -1.64 -33.72 -2.58
CA GLU A 261 -1.11 -33.89 -1.22
C GLU A 261 -0.18 -35.10 -1.09
N LYS A 262 -0.54 -36.25 -1.68
CA LYS A 262 0.29 -37.46 -1.65
C LYS A 262 1.50 -37.32 -2.57
N LEU A 263 1.37 -36.62 -3.69
CA LEU A 263 2.50 -36.32 -4.57
C LEU A 263 3.52 -35.42 -3.86
N MET A 264 3.05 -34.36 -3.19
CA MET A 264 3.90 -33.50 -2.37
C MET A 264 4.52 -34.27 -1.21
N ALA A 265 3.72 -34.96 -0.39
CA ALA A 265 4.22 -35.72 0.75
C ALA A 265 5.25 -36.81 0.38
N SER A 266 5.26 -37.28 -0.88
CA SER A 266 6.17 -38.34 -1.33
C SER A 266 7.49 -37.85 -1.93
N ASP A 267 7.57 -36.60 -2.39
CA ASP A 267 8.81 -35.96 -2.85
C ASP A 267 9.64 -35.50 -1.65
N VAL A 268 10.14 -36.47 -0.88
CA VAL A 268 10.89 -36.22 0.34
C VAL A 268 12.33 -35.82 0.08
N ASN A 269 12.81 -35.91 -1.17
CA ASN A 269 14.10 -35.35 -1.55
C ASN A 269 14.01 -33.96 -2.21
N GLY A 270 12.81 -33.48 -2.53
CA GLY A 270 12.57 -32.14 -3.06
C GLY A 270 13.10 -31.95 -4.48
N ASP A 271 13.14 -32.99 -5.31
CA ASP A 271 13.59 -32.88 -6.71
C ASP A 271 12.45 -32.66 -7.72
N GLY A 272 11.22 -32.58 -7.23
CA GLY A 272 10.00 -32.39 -8.01
C GLY A 272 9.47 -33.67 -8.64
N LYS A 273 10.02 -34.85 -8.31
CA LYS A 273 9.59 -36.14 -8.87
C LYS A 273 9.47 -37.20 -7.81
N VAL A 274 8.40 -37.98 -7.89
CA VAL A 274 8.22 -39.14 -7.02
C VAL A 274 8.89 -40.37 -7.64
N SER A 275 9.99 -40.85 -7.06
CA SER A 275 10.77 -41.95 -7.62
C SER A 275 11.38 -42.89 -6.57
N SER A 276 12.24 -43.80 -7.03
CA SER A 276 12.93 -44.73 -6.14
C SER A 276 13.93 -44.04 -5.21
N ILE A 277 14.35 -42.80 -5.51
CA ILE A 277 15.23 -42.04 -4.62
C ILE A 277 14.49 -41.65 -3.33
N ASP A 278 13.21 -41.27 -3.43
CA ASP A 278 12.36 -40.92 -2.28
C ASP A 278 12.18 -42.12 -1.35
N ILE A 279 12.03 -43.32 -1.92
CA ILE A 279 11.99 -44.56 -1.14
C ILE A 279 13.27 -44.76 -0.33
N ILE A 280 14.44 -44.48 -0.92
CA ILE A 280 15.73 -44.61 -0.25
C ILE A 280 15.86 -43.53 0.83
N THR A 281 15.52 -42.28 0.52
CA THR A 281 15.54 -41.14 1.44
C THR A 281 14.63 -41.39 2.65
N LEU A 282 13.37 -41.76 2.42
CA LEU A 282 12.41 -42.07 3.48
C LEU A 282 12.88 -43.23 4.35
N ARG A 283 13.46 -44.27 3.75
CA ARG A 283 14.04 -45.40 4.51
C ARG A 283 15.18 -44.97 5.42
N LYS A 284 16.09 -44.10 4.95
CA LYS A 284 17.20 -43.62 5.77
C LYS A 284 16.69 -42.83 6.98
N VAL A 285 15.69 -41.98 6.79
CA VAL A 285 15.02 -41.23 7.86
C VAL A 285 14.36 -42.16 8.87
N ILE A 286 13.56 -43.14 8.43
CA ILE A 286 12.89 -44.11 9.32
C ILE A 286 13.91 -44.91 10.15
N LEU A 287 15.06 -45.25 9.56
CA LEU A 287 16.13 -45.99 10.23
C LEU A 287 17.04 -45.09 11.10
N GLY A 288 16.82 -43.78 11.10
CA GLY A 288 17.63 -42.81 11.85
C GLY A 288 19.03 -42.57 11.29
N PHE A 289 19.28 -42.93 10.02
CA PHE A 289 20.53 -42.58 9.33
C PHE A 289 20.59 -41.10 8.99
N ASP A 290 19.44 -40.52 8.61
CA ASP A 290 19.28 -39.09 8.34
C ASP A 290 18.26 -38.53 9.34
N LEU A 291 18.57 -37.38 9.93
CA LEU A 291 17.69 -36.69 10.90
C LEU A 291 16.88 -35.56 10.24
N LEU A 292 17.15 -35.27 8.97
CA LEU A 292 16.51 -34.25 8.16
C LEU A 292 16.31 -34.80 6.75
N PHE A 293 15.29 -34.29 6.05
CA PHE A 293 15.21 -34.50 4.62
C PHE A 293 16.28 -33.64 3.91
N PRO A 294 16.82 -34.11 2.76
CA PRO A 294 17.75 -33.33 1.97
C PRO A 294 17.06 -32.13 1.29
N ASN A 295 17.85 -31.26 0.64
CA ASN A 295 17.36 -30.09 -0.11
C ASN A 295 16.44 -29.15 0.69
N SER A 296 16.65 -29.08 2.01
CA SER A 296 15.88 -28.23 2.93
C SER A 296 14.38 -28.55 2.98
N VAL A 297 13.96 -29.74 2.52
CA VAL A 297 12.58 -30.20 2.68
C VAL A 297 12.25 -30.27 4.17
N LYS A 298 11.17 -29.58 4.55
CA LYS A 298 10.72 -29.51 5.94
C LYS A 298 9.87 -30.73 6.29
N SER A 299 9.70 -31.00 7.59
CA SER A 299 8.86 -32.11 8.05
C SER A 299 7.37 -31.88 7.78
N TYR A 300 6.96 -30.60 7.71
CA TYR A 300 5.67 -30.13 7.22
C TYR A 300 5.89 -29.02 6.18
N THR A 301 5.20 -29.11 5.05
CA THR A 301 5.30 -28.16 3.94
C THR A 301 3.91 -27.62 3.64
N PRO A 302 3.70 -26.30 3.51
CA PRO A 302 2.39 -25.78 3.13
C PRO A 302 2.05 -26.16 1.68
N ASP A 303 0.77 -26.42 1.40
CA ASP A 303 0.26 -26.68 0.05
C ASP A 303 0.35 -25.46 -0.88
N GLN A 304 0.41 -24.27 -0.28
CA GLN A 304 0.65 -23.00 -0.96
C GLN A 304 1.55 -22.08 -0.13
N ASN A 305 2.41 -21.33 -0.81
CA ASN A 305 3.33 -20.38 -0.18
C ASN A 305 3.46 -19.12 -1.04
N ASN A 306 4.04 -18.04 -0.51
CA ASN A 306 4.06 -16.72 -1.17
C ASN A 306 2.64 -16.23 -1.49
N ILE A 307 1.74 -16.29 -0.51
CA ILE A 307 0.32 -16.00 -0.67
C ILE A 307 0.14 -14.48 -0.71
N PRO A 308 -0.40 -13.88 -1.78
CA PRO A 308 -0.64 -12.44 -1.82
C PRO A 308 -1.63 -11.99 -0.75
N VAL A 309 -1.32 -10.88 -0.06
CA VAL A 309 -2.20 -10.29 0.96
C VAL A 309 -2.71 -8.95 0.45
N MET A 310 -3.84 -8.94 -0.24
CA MET A 310 -4.42 -7.68 -0.73
C MET A 310 -5.04 -6.91 0.43
N GLN A 311 -4.67 -5.64 0.59
CA GLN A 311 -5.37 -4.75 1.51
C GLN A 311 -6.80 -4.56 1.01
N ASP A 312 -7.76 -4.82 1.90
CA ASP A 312 -9.18 -4.54 1.76
C ASP A 312 -9.64 -3.80 3.02
N PRO A 313 -9.69 -2.46 2.98
CA PRO A 313 -9.92 -1.64 4.18
C PRO A 313 -11.22 -1.99 4.89
N GLY A 314 -11.13 -2.40 6.17
CA GLY A 314 -12.27 -2.75 7.02
C GLY A 314 -12.82 -4.16 6.80
N ALA A 315 -12.17 -4.97 5.94
CA ALA A 315 -12.55 -6.35 5.70
C ALA A 315 -11.76 -7.34 6.57
N GLU A 316 -12.31 -8.56 6.69
CA GLU A 316 -11.61 -9.72 7.23
C GLU A 316 -11.25 -10.67 6.07
N ILE A 317 -9.98 -11.06 5.96
CA ILE A 317 -9.49 -12.00 4.96
C ILE A 317 -9.09 -13.30 5.66
N ASP A 318 -9.75 -14.39 5.28
CA ASP A 318 -9.40 -15.75 5.71
C ASP A 318 -8.47 -16.43 4.70
N ILE A 319 -7.21 -16.65 5.11
CA ILE A 319 -6.24 -17.43 4.35
C ILE A 319 -6.24 -18.84 4.91
N ASN A 320 -6.62 -19.82 4.10
CA ASN A 320 -6.66 -21.22 4.50
C ASN A 320 -5.45 -21.95 3.92
N VAL A 321 -4.58 -22.49 4.76
CA VAL A 321 -3.38 -23.24 4.31
C VAL A 321 -3.40 -24.64 4.90
N LYS A 322 -3.04 -25.61 4.06
CA LYS A 322 -2.90 -26.99 4.49
C LYS A 322 -1.43 -27.34 4.62
N MET A 323 -1.03 -27.72 5.81
CA MET A 323 0.31 -28.20 6.10
C MET A 323 0.38 -29.71 5.84
N ILE A 324 1.22 -30.08 4.88
CA ILE A 324 1.40 -31.46 4.42
C ILE A 324 2.55 -32.10 5.18
N LYS A 325 2.28 -33.17 5.92
CA LYS A 325 3.32 -33.98 6.56
C LYS A 325 4.14 -34.71 5.50
N MET A 326 5.40 -34.32 5.33
CA MET A 326 6.30 -34.97 4.38
C MET A 326 6.67 -36.37 4.86
N GLY A 327 6.60 -37.34 3.95
CA GLY A 327 6.89 -38.76 4.17
C GLY A 327 5.74 -39.61 4.72
N ASP A 328 4.63 -39.00 5.14
CA ASP A 328 3.45 -39.72 5.65
C ASP A 328 2.41 -39.87 4.52
N LEU A 329 2.13 -41.12 4.13
CA LEU A 329 1.34 -41.48 2.95
C LEU A 329 0.12 -42.37 3.28
N ASN A 330 -0.06 -42.74 4.54
CA ASN A 330 -1.13 -43.62 5.02
C ASN A 330 -2.30 -42.83 5.59
#